data_AF-A0A2T6E7D8-F1
#
_entry.id   AF-A0A2T6E7D8-F1
#
_cell.length_a   1.000
_cell.length_b   1.000
_cell.length_c   1.000
_cell.angle_alpha   90.00
_cell.angle_beta   90.00
_cell.angle_gamma   90.00
#
_symmetry.space_group_name_H-M   'P 1'
#
loop_
_entity.id
_entity.type
_entity.pdbx_description
1 polymer ?
#
loop_
_entity_poly.entity_id
_entity_poly.type
_entity_poly.pdbx_seq_one_letter_code
_entity_poly.pdbx_strand_id
1 'polypeptide(L)'
;MNLIWRASNGSVSTRFEYYANAGSLKEIAERLESFPQNSRDVYLYELGSEKPEDKFAYYFRLRAFTTNLLGKTALQVRFNNNEDLPNREVVEFCIQAEPSAINRLGELFRKFANLNQEYLAWSDSESFIGDKSEYEQ
;
A
#
# COMPACT_ATOMS: atom_id res chain seq x y z
N MET A 1 -11.20 3.49 10.36
CA MET A 1 -10.39 4.70 10.07
C MET A 1 -10.53 4.99 8.58
N ASN A 2 -10.78 6.25 8.19
CA ASN A 2 -10.73 6.63 6.78
C ASN A 2 -9.25 6.88 6.41
N LEU A 3 -8.74 6.19 5.39
CA LEU A 3 -7.38 6.33 4.91
C LEU A 3 -7.38 6.97 3.52
N ILE A 4 -6.68 8.09 3.41
CA ILE A 4 -6.42 8.75 2.13
C ILE A 4 -5.05 8.29 1.63
N TRP A 5 -5.03 7.60 0.51
CA TRP A 5 -3.81 7.15 -0.15
C TRP A 5 -3.44 8.09 -1.28
N ARG A 6 -2.16 8.42 -1.37
CA ARG A 6 -1.53 9.05 -2.53
C ARG A 6 -0.35 8.18 -2.89
N ALA A 7 -0.35 7.63 -4.10
CA ALA A 7 0.68 6.71 -4.54
C ALA A 7 1.08 7.00 -5.98
N SER A 8 2.37 6.82 -6.28
CA SER A 8 2.94 7.08 -7.60
C SER A 8 4.16 6.20 -7.85
N ASN A 9 4.41 5.86 -9.10
CA ASN A 9 5.68 5.27 -9.55
C ASN A 9 6.47 6.20 -10.49
N GLY A 10 6.12 7.49 -10.52
CA GLY A 10 6.71 8.49 -11.41
C GLY A 10 6.06 8.57 -12.80
N SER A 11 5.43 7.50 -13.30
CA SER A 11 4.67 7.52 -14.56
C SER A 11 3.15 7.59 -14.33
N VAL A 12 2.65 6.87 -13.33
CA VAL A 12 1.26 6.86 -12.92
C VAL A 12 1.19 7.41 -11.51
N SER A 13 0.20 8.26 -11.24
CA SER A 13 -0.13 8.71 -9.89
C SER A 13 -1.63 8.52 -9.64
N THR A 14 -1.99 8.25 -8.40
CA THR A 14 -3.38 8.09 -7.99
C THR A 14 -3.61 8.63 -6.59
N ARG A 15 -4.85 9.00 -6.33
CA ARG A 15 -5.37 9.30 -5.01
C ARG A 15 -6.69 8.55 -4.85
N PHE A 16 -6.81 7.77 -3.78
CA PHE A 16 -8.05 7.08 -3.44
C PHE A 16 -8.23 7.04 -1.92
N GLU A 17 -9.46 6.83 -1.48
CA GLU A 17 -9.82 6.81 -0.08
C GLU A 17 -10.52 5.49 0.23
N TYR A 18 -10.13 4.84 1.32
CA TYR A 18 -10.82 3.64 1.77
C TYR A 18 -10.86 3.52 3.29
N TYR A 19 -11.85 2.78 3.77
CA TYR A 19 -11.98 2.47 5.19
C TYR A 19 -11.18 1.21 5.55
N ALA A 20 -10.20 1.39 6.41
CA ALA A 20 -9.43 0.30 7.01
C ALA A 20 -9.66 0.24 8.52
N ASN A 21 -9.56 -0.95 9.09
CA ASN A 21 -9.37 -1.09 10.52
C ASN A 21 -7.86 -1.04 10.84
N ALA A 22 -7.51 -0.60 12.06
CA ALA A 22 -6.10 -0.53 12.47
C ALA A 22 -5.44 -1.91 12.57
N GLY A 23 -6.22 -2.98 12.74
CA GLY A 23 -5.72 -4.36 12.74
C GLY A 23 -5.11 -4.75 11.39
N SER A 24 -5.77 -4.41 10.28
CA SER A 24 -5.28 -4.68 8.93
C SER A 24 -3.92 -4.01 8.67
N LEU A 25 -3.72 -2.79 9.17
CA LEU A 25 -2.40 -2.14 9.08
C LEU A 25 -1.32 -2.89 9.90
N LYS A 26 -1.67 -3.46 11.05
CA LYS A 26 -0.74 -4.28 11.85
C LYS A 26 -0.41 -5.61 11.16
N GLU A 27 -1.37 -6.22 10.47
CA GLU A 27 -1.16 -7.43 9.66
C GLU A 27 -0.24 -7.15 8.46
N ILE A 28 -0.48 -6.03 7.76
CA ILE A 28 0.41 -5.57 6.69
C ILE A 28 1.82 -5.32 7.24
N ALA A 29 1.93 -4.59 8.35
CA ALA A 29 3.21 -4.30 8.99
C ALA A 29 4.00 -5.58 9.30
N GLU A 30 3.37 -6.59 9.89
CA GLU A 30 4.05 -7.83 10.30
C GLU A 30 4.65 -8.59 9.12
N ARG A 31 3.93 -8.60 8.00
CA ARG A 31 4.40 -9.24 6.78
C ARG A 31 5.48 -8.43 6.10
N LEU A 32 5.36 -7.10 6.03
CA LEU A 32 6.34 -6.25 5.35
C LEU A 32 7.64 -6.07 6.14
N GLU A 33 7.61 -6.04 7.48
CA GLU A 33 8.82 -5.91 8.34
C GLU A 33 9.83 -7.05 8.14
N SER A 34 9.38 -8.23 7.71
CA SER A 34 10.23 -9.41 7.45
C SER A 34 10.34 -9.79 5.97
N PHE A 35 9.84 -8.95 5.06
CA PHE A 35 9.81 -9.23 3.63
C PHE A 35 11.15 -8.88 2.93
N PRO A 36 11.64 -9.68 1.97
CA PRO A 36 11.20 -11.00 1.59
C PRO A 36 11.83 -12.08 2.49
N GLN A 37 11.07 -13.14 2.75
CA GLN A 37 11.53 -14.31 3.50
C GLN A 37 12.28 -15.34 2.63
N ASN A 38 12.13 -15.26 1.31
CA ASN A 38 12.82 -16.09 0.32
C ASN A 38 12.80 -15.43 -1.08
N SER A 39 13.48 -16.02 -2.07
CA SER A 39 13.64 -15.47 -3.43
C SER A 39 12.39 -15.52 -4.32
N ARG A 40 11.28 -16.06 -3.81
CA ARG A 40 9.97 -16.11 -4.48
C ARG A 40 8.86 -15.62 -3.56
N ASP A 41 9.20 -14.82 -2.54
CA ASP A 41 8.23 -14.38 -1.55
C ASP A 41 7.21 -13.43 -2.16
N VAL A 42 5.96 -13.62 -1.76
CA VAL A 42 4.82 -12.82 -2.18
C VAL A 42 3.96 -12.58 -0.96
N TYR A 43 3.74 -11.31 -0.67
CA TYR A 43 2.73 -10.87 0.26
C TYR A 43 1.57 -10.21 -0.50
N LEU A 44 0.34 -10.53 -0.09
CA LEU A 44 -0.88 -10.02 -0.68
C LEU A 44 -1.81 -9.54 0.43
N TYR A 45 -2.18 -8.28 0.36
CA TYR A 45 -3.29 -7.70 1.10
C TYR A 45 -4.38 -7.30 0.12
N GLU A 46 -5.61 -7.70 0.41
CA GLU A 46 -6.79 -7.35 -0.38
C GLU A 46 -7.90 -6.85 0.54
N LEU A 47 -8.61 -5.84 0.06
CA LEU A 47 -9.80 -5.30 0.69
C LEU A 47 -10.89 -5.16 -0.37
N GLY A 48 -12.02 -5.81 -0.13
CA GLY A 48 -13.15 -5.82 -1.04
C GLY A 48 -13.02 -6.86 -2.17
N SER A 49 -13.81 -6.69 -3.23
CA SER A 49 -13.84 -7.58 -4.38
C SER A 49 -14.23 -6.80 -5.63
N GLU A 50 -13.68 -7.19 -6.78
CA GLU A 50 -14.08 -6.64 -8.10
C GLU A 50 -15.28 -7.38 -8.70
N LYS A 51 -15.75 -8.46 -8.07
CA LYS A 51 -16.89 -9.23 -8.55
C LYS A 51 -18.19 -8.50 -8.24
N PRO A 52 -19.05 -8.20 -9.23
CA PRO A 52 -20.31 -7.51 -9.00
C PRO A 52 -21.23 -8.20 -7.98
N GLU A 53 -21.21 -9.53 -7.94
CA GLU A 53 -22.02 -10.34 -7.01
C GLU A 53 -21.66 -10.14 -5.53
N ASP A 54 -20.42 -9.73 -5.22
CA ASP A 54 -19.95 -9.54 -3.85
C ASP A 54 -20.35 -8.16 -3.28
N LYS A 55 -20.84 -7.23 -4.13
CA LYS A 55 -21.40 -5.92 -3.75
C LYS A 55 -20.48 -5.05 -2.88
N PHE A 56 -19.18 -5.08 -3.12
CA PHE A 56 -18.23 -4.17 -2.48
C PHE A 56 -18.19 -2.81 -3.17
N ALA A 57 -18.12 -1.74 -2.38
CA ALA A 57 -18.04 -0.37 -2.87
C ALA A 57 -16.72 -0.05 -3.60
N TYR A 58 -15.66 -0.81 -3.33
CA TYR A 58 -14.37 -0.69 -3.98
C TYR A 58 -13.55 -1.95 -3.76
N TYR A 59 -12.48 -2.09 -4.53
CA TYR A 59 -11.44 -3.09 -4.34
C TYR A 59 -10.08 -2.39 -4.23
N PHE A 60 -9.31 -2.80 -3.24
CA PHE A 60 -7.93 -2.36 -3.04
C PHE A 60 -7.02 -3.58 -2.85
N ARG A 61 -5.89 -3.59 -3.55
CA ARG A 61 -4.84 -4.59 -3.40
C ARG A 61 -3.48 -3.93 -3.22
N LEU A 62 -2.78 -4.38 -2.18
CA LEU A 62 -1.37 -4.08 -1.95
C LEU A 62 -0.59 -5.41 -2.02
N ARG A 63 0.35 -5.51 -2.95
CA ARG A 63 1.12 -6.75 -3.15
C ARG A 63 2.61 -6.48 -3.16
N ALA A 64 3.34 -7.03 -2.20
CA ALA A 64 4.80 -7.03 -2.23
C ALA A 64 5.30 -8.36 -2.81
N PHE A 65 6.27 -8.33 -3.72
CA PHE A 65 6.80 -9.55 -4.34
C PHE A 65 8.26 -9.38 -4.77
N THR A 66 9.02 -10.49 -4.75
CA THR A 66 10.35 -10.54 -5.34
C THR A 66 10.27 -10.58 -6.87
N THR A 67 11.08 -9.79 -7.56
CA THR A 67 11.09 -9.68 -9.03
C THR A 67 12.14 -10.56 -9.70
N ASN A 68 13.18 -10.97 -8.96
CA ASN A 68 14.22 -11.86 -9.47
C ASN A 68 14.94 -12.64 -8.35
N LEU A 69 15.81 -13.58 -8.74
CA LEU A 69 16.63 -14.39 -7.82
C LEU A 69 17.70 -13.58 -7.06
N LEU A 70 17.98 -12.35 -7.48
CA LEU A 70 18.92 -11.44 -6.80
C LEU A 70 18.27 -10.69 -5.63
N GLY A 71 16.99 -10.97 -5.35
CA GLY A 71 16.29 -10.39 -4.20
C GLY A 71 15.71 -9.00 -4.44
N LYS A 72 15.66 -8.51 -5.69
CA LYS A 72 14.97 -7.24 -6.00
C LYS A 72 13.49 -7.38 -5.69
N THR A 73 12.87 -6.33 -5.16
CA THR A 73 11.45 -6.35 -4.79
C THR A 73 10.64 -5.29 -5.51
N ALA A 74 9.32 -5.48 -5.51
CA ALA A 74 8.38 -4.47 -5.99
C ALA A 74 7.12 -4.50 -5.13
N LEU A 75 6.50 -3.32 -5.00
CA LEU A 75 5.21 -3.11 -4.40
C LEU A 75 4.21 -2.76 -5.50
N GLN A 76 3.20 -3.60 -5.70
CA GLN A 76 2.10 -3.32 -6.60
C GLN A 76 0.92 -2.75 -5.82
N VAL A 77 0.35 -1.69 -6.38
CA VAL A 77 -0.88 -1.05 -5.92
C VAL A 77 -1.93 -1.26 -7.00
N ARG A 78 -3.10 -1.79 -6.63
CA ARG A 78 -4.28 -1.82 -7.49
C ARG A 78 -5.48 -1.28 -6.73
N PHE A 79 -6.25 -0.41 -7.39
CA PHE A 79 -7.50 0.12 -6.87
C PHE A 79 -8.55 0.12 -7.98
N ASN A 80 -9.77 -0.24 -7.62
CA ASN A 80 -10.95 -0.18 -8.47
C ASN A 80 -12.12 0.37 -7.64
N ASN A 81 -12.78 1.42 -8.11
CA ASN A 81 -13.94 2.00 -7.42
C ASN A 81 -15.24 1.22 -7.66
N ASN A 82 -15.21 0.14 -8.43
CA ASN A 82 -16.33 -0.74 -8.79
C ASN A 82 -17.53 -0.02 -9.43
N GLU A 83 -17.35 1.21 -9.88
CA GLU A 83 -18.40 1.97 -10.55
C GLU A 83 -18.58 1.51 -12.01
N ASP A 84 -19.77 1.78 -12.53
CA ASP A 84 -20.04 1.64 -13.96
C ASP A 84 -19.55 2.84 -14.76
N LEU A 85 -19.45 2.68 -16.07
CA LEU A 85 -19.16 3.80 -16.96
C LEU A 85 -20.30 4.83 -16.86
N PRO A 86 -19.99 6.14 -16.82
CA PRO A 86 -18.67 6.74 -17.08
C PRO A 86 -17.79 6.95 -15.83
N ASN A 87 -18.23 6.55 -14.64
CA ASN A 87 -17.57 6.86 -13.36
C ASN A 87 -16.50 5.82 -12.95
N ARG A 88 -16.34 4.75 -13.72
CA ARG A 88 -15.37 3.69 -13.43
C ARG A 88 -13.94 4.20 -13.38
N GLU A 89 -13.25 3.90 -12.29
CA GLU A 89 -11.83 4.16 -12.08
C GLU A 89 -11.11 2.86 -11.76
N VAL A 90 -10.08 2.55 -12.53
CA VAL A 90 -9.18 1.41 -12.29
C VAL A 90 -7.76 1.88 -12.44
N VAL A 91 -6.93 1.65 -11.42
CA VAL A 91 -5.51 1.95 -11.45
C VAL A 91 -4.72 0.73 -10.98
N GLU A 92 -3.63 0.44 -11.69
CA GLU A 92 -2.68 -0.60 -11.32
C GLU A 92 -1.27 -0.20 -11.75
N PHE A 93 -0.33 -0.23 -10.81
CA PHE A 93 1.08 0.02 -11.11
C PHE A 93 1.98 -0.62 -10.05
N CYS A 94 3.27 -0.70 -10.38
CA CYS A 94 4.30 -1.19 -9.50
C CYS A 94 5.29 -0.07 -9.17
N ILE A 95 5.75 -0.06 -7.91
CA ILE A 95 6.87 0.72 -7.40
C ILE A 95 8.01 -0.27 -7.17
N GLN A 96 9.11 -0.14 -7.90
CA GLN A 96 10.32 -0.90 -7.60
C GLN A 96 10.97 -0.35 -6.33
N ALA A 97 11.39 -1.23 -5.45
CA ALA A 97 12.02 -0.86 -4.20
C ALA A 97 12.97 -1.96 -3.71
N GLU A 98 13.98 -1.58 -2.95
CA GLU A 98 14.85 -2.54 -2.28
C GLU A 98 14.11 -3.23 -1.11
N PRO A 99 14.49 -4.47 -0.72
CA PRO A 99 13.91 -5.16 0.43
C PRO A 99 13.84 -4.30 1.69
N SER A 100 14.93 -3.59 1.99
CA SER A 100 15.01 -2.71 3.15
C SER A 100 13.98 -1.58 3.13
N ALA A 101 13.63 -1.06 1.95
CA ALA A 101 12.60 -0.03 1.81
C ALA A 101 11.21 -0.60 2.09
N ILE A 102 10.92 -1.83 1.65
CA ILE A 102 9.68 -2.53 2.00
C ILE A 102 9.60 -2.81 3.50
N ASN A 103 10.72 -3.17 4.15
CA ASN A 103 10.75 -3.34 5.61
C ASN A 103 10.42 -2.05 6.35
N ARG A 104 11.04 -0.92 5.94
CA ARG A 104 10.73 0.40 6.50
C ARG A 104 9.25 0.75 6.32
N LEU A 105 8.63 0.41 5.18
CA LEU A 105 7.20 0.60 4.99
C LEU A 105 6.37 -0.21 6.01
N GLY A 106 6.79 -1.44 6.31
CA GLY A 106 6.19 -2.24 7.38
C GLY A 106 6.26 -1.56 8.75
N GLU A 107 7.43 -1.06 9.13
CA GLU A 107 7.61 -0.31 10.38
C GLU A 107 6.75 0.95 10.45
N LEU A 108 6.59 1.67 9.32
CA LEU A 108 5.73 2.83 9.25
C LEU A 108 4.26 2.44 9.46
N PHE A 109 3.77 1.38 8.81
CA PHE A 109 2.40 0.89 9.04
C PHE A 109 2.19 0.46 10.50
N ARG A 110 3.18 -0.17 11.13
CA ARG A 110 3.13 -0.53 12.55
C ARG A 110 2.89 0.69 13.43
N LYS A 111 3.69 1.74 13.24
CA LYS A 111 3.61 2.98 14.01
C LYS A 111 2.28 3.69 13.73
N PHE A 112 1.88 3.78 12.48
CA PHE A 112 0.65 4.44 12.05
C PHE A 112 -0.61 3.74 12.58
N ALA A 113 -0.58 2.40 12.69
CA ALA A 113 -1.68 1.63 13.26
C ALA A 113 -1.94 1.88 14.76
N ASN A 114 -1.03 2.58 15.46
CA ASN A 114 -1.26 3.01 16.84
C ASN A 114 -2.13 4.27 16.94
N LEU A 115 -2.49 4.90 15.81
CA LEU A 115 -3.40 6.06 15.73
C LEU A 115 -2.91 7.30 16.48
N ASN A 116 -1.60 7.38 16.76
CA ASN A 116 -0.97 8.53 17.39
C ASN A 116 -0.41 9.54 16.38
N GLN A 117 -0.53 9.26 15.08
CA GLN A 117 0.09 9.99 13.98
C GLN A 117 -0.95 10.15 12.88
N GLU A 118 -0.98 11.30 12.21
CA GLU A 118 -1.99 11.61 11.19
C GLU A 118 -1.48 11.41 9.75
N TYR A 119 -0.16 11.40 9.56
CA TYR A 119 0.44 11.31 8.24
C TYR A 119 1.61 10.32 8.19
N LEU A 120 1.68 9.58 7.08
CA LEU A 120 2.75 8.65 6.74
C LEU A 120 3.14 8.88 5.29
N ALA A 121 4.43 9.02 5.03
CA ALA A 121 4.98 9.06 3.68
C ALA A 121 6.16 8.12 3.55
N TRP A 122 6.32 7.55 2.35
CA TRP A 122 7.32 6.54 2.06
C TRP A 122 7.76 6.61 0.59
N SER A 123 9.05 6.40 0.37
CA SER A 123 9.66 6.15 -0.93
C SER A 123 10.77 5.09 -0.78
N ASP A 124 11.43 4.73 -1.89
CA ASP A 124 12.55 3.78 -1.85
C ASP A 124 13.75 4.29 -1.02
N SER A 125 13.87 5.61 -0.84
CA SER A 125 14.97 6.23 -0.09
C SER A 125 14.55 6.93 1.21
N GLU A 126 13.28 7.30 1.36
CA GLU A 126 12.82 8.17 2.45
C GLU A 126 11.60 7.58 3.18
N SER A 127 11.45 7.97 4.44
CA SER A 127 10.35 7.57 5.30
C SER A 127 10.02 8.68 6.27
N PHE A 128 8.74 9.00 6.40
CA PHE A 128 8.24 10.00 7.33
C PHE A 128 6.96 9.49 8.01
N ILE A 129 6.82 9.78 9.30
CA ILE A 129 5.58 9.63 10.05
C ILE A 129 5.50 10.76 11.07
N GLY A 130 4.37 11.47 11.11
CA GLY A 130 4.29 12.73 11.84
C GLY A 130 3.03 13.51 11.49
N ASP A 131 3.11 14.81 11.76
CA ASP A 131 2.11 15.77 11.31
C ASP A 131 2.31 16.09 9.83
N LYS A 132 1.20 16.21 9.09
CA LYS A 132 1.27 16.49 7.66
C LYS A 132 1.99 17.80 7.32
N SER A 133 1.85 18.81 8.17
CA SER A 133 2.50 20.12 8.00
C SER A 133 4.01 20.07 8.15
N GLU A 134 4.56 19.05 8.81
CA GLU A 134 6.02 18.86 8.93
C GLU A 134 6.61 18.25 7.66
N TYR A 135 5.82 17.44 6.94
CA TYR A 135 6.24 16.80 5.69
C TYR A 135 6.19 17.74 4.48
N GLU A 136 5.27 18.71 4.48
CA GLU A 136 5.06 19.62 3.34
C GLU A 136 5.96 20.87 3.36
N GLN A 137 6.90 20.98 4.32
CA GLN A 137 7.91 22.04 4.42
C GLN A 137 9.15 21.75 3.58
#